data_AF-A0A0G2EYV2-F1
#
_entry.id   AF-A0A0G2EYV2-F1
#
_cell.length_a   1.000
_cell.length_b   1.000
_cell.length_c   1.000
_cell.angle_alpha   90.00
_cell.angle_beta   90.00
_cell.angle_gamma   90.00
#
_symmetry.space_group_name_H-M   'P 1'
#
loop_
_entity.id
_entity.type
_entity.pdbx_description
1 polymer ?
#
loop_
_entity_poly.entity_id
_entity_poly.type
_entity_poly.pdbx_seq_one_letter_code
_entity_poly.pdbx_strand_id
1 'polypeptide(L)'
;MASTALLFKTAAALDVISIVGHTLMGFKTVHPALNSIPTATSRDNNVGRVGAQGTWNYFNASLLALAALNWQWARTGGPQTTEETIALAATTIMGFVSSVGYAKVGEYAPLTCLFVAPLLSVVATLKGI
;
A
#
# COMPACT_ATOMS: atom_id res chain seq x y z
N MET A 1 10.47 0.50 -24.72
CA MET A 1 9.28 0.20 -23.88
C MET A 1 9.70 -0.70 -22.72
N ALA A 2 9.20 -0.48 -21.50
CA ALA A 2 9.47 -1.37 -20.38
C ALA A 2 8.81 -2.75 -20.57
N SER A 3 9.50 -3.84 -20.21
CA SER A 3 8.92 -5.19 -20.25
C SER A 3 7.95 -5.40 -19.08
N THR A 4 7.01 -6.35 -19.23
CA THR A 4 6.09 -6.76 -18.16
C THR A 4 6.85 -7.15 -16.89
N ALA A 5 7.92 -7.93 -17.03
CA ALA A 5 8.77 -8.33 -15.91
C ALA A 5 9.45 -7.14 -15.22
N LEU A 6 9.88 -6.11 -15.97
CA LEU A 6 10.49 -4.91 -15.39
C LEU A 6 9.47 -4.12 -14.57
N LEU A 7 8.25 -3.93 -15.09
CA LEU A 7 7.18 -3.21 -14.39
C LEU A 7 6.82 -3.87 -13.05
N PHE A 8 6.65 -5.18 -13.04
CA PHE A 8 6.41 -5.94 -11.81
C PHE A 8 7.57 -5.86 -10.83
N LYS A 9 8.83 -5.98 -11.28
CA LYS A 9 9.99 -5.83 -10.40
C LYS A 9 10.10 -4.43 -9.82
N THR A 10 9.78 -3.40 -10.60
CA THR A 10 9.74 -2.02 -10.12
C THR A 10 8.64 -1.85 -9.07
N ALA A 11 7.43 -2.36 -9.30
CA ALA A 11 6.36 -2.36 -8.30
C ALA A 11 6.80 -3.02 -6.99
N ALA A 12 7.40 -4.22 -7.07
CA ALA A 12 7.92 -4.93 -5.90
C ALA A 12 8.97 -4.12 -5.12
N ALA A 13 9.90 -3.46 -5.83
CA ALA A 13 10.91 -2.63 -5.20
C ALA A 13 10.30 -1.41 -4.51
N LEU A 14 9.32 -0.76 -5.15
CA LEU A 14 8.60 0.37 -4.55
C LEU A 14 7.84 -0.03 -3.30
N ASP A 15 7.19 -1.19 -3.29
CA ASP A 15 6.50 -1.72 -2.10
C ASP A 15 7.49 -1.92 -0.93
N VAL A 16 8.65 -2.53 -1.18
CA VAL A 16 9.68 -2.76 -0.15
C VAL A 16 10.26 -1.44 0.37
N ILE A 17 10.60 -0.50 -0.51
CA ILE A 17 11.11 0.82 -0.10
C ILE A 17 10.06 1.56 0.73
N SER A 18 8.79 1.42 0.35
CA SER A 18 7.68 2.08 1.04
C SER A 18 7.46 1.55 2.46
N ILE A 19 7.86 0.32 2.80
CA ILE A 19 7.84 -0.18 4.19
C ILE A 19 8.67 0.73 5.11
N VAL A 20 9.86 1.13 4.66
CA VAL A 20 10.75 2.02 5.44
C VAL A 20 10.10 3.40 5.57
N GLY A 21 9.63 3.98 4.46
CA GLY A 21 8.96 5.29 4.46
C GLY A 21 7.70 5.31 5.33
N HIS A 22 6.85 4.28 5.22
CA HIS A 22 5.61 4.10 5.99
C HIS A 22 5.88 3.99 7.49
N THR A 23 6.90 3.22 7.87
CA THR A 23 7.31 3.07 9.27
C THR A 23 7.83 4.40 9.84
N LEU A 24 8.66 5.13 9.09
CA LEU A 24 9.17 6.43 9.52
C LEU A 24 8.06 7.48 9.66
N MET A 25 7.11 7.51 8.71
CA MET A 25 5.93 8.37 8.79
C MET A 25 5.05 8.00 10.00
N GLY A 26 4.94 6.71 10.32
CA GLY A 26 4.30 6.20 11.53
C GLY A 26 4.84 6.87 12.78
N PHE A 27 6.15 6.80 13.00
CA PHE A 27 6.79 7.38 14.17
C PHE A 27 6.76 8.92 14.20
N LYS A 28 6.94 9.57 13.04
CA LYS A 28 7.07 11.03 12.97
C LYS A 28 5.73 11.76 13.01
N THR A 29 4.70 11.21 12.37
CA THR A 29 3.46 11.93 12.08
C THR A 29 2.24 11.21 12.62
N VAL A 30 2.06 9.93 12.28
CA VAL A 30 0.78 9.23 12.53
C VAL A 30 0.59 8.87 13.99
N HIS A 31 1.55 8.20 14.63
CA HIS A 31 1.41 7.82 16.03
C HIS A 31 1.29 9.03 16.97
N PRO A 32 2.09 10.11 16.80
CA PRO A 32 1.89 11.33 17.58
C PRO A 32 0.48 11.93 17.41
N ALA A 33 -0.01 12.06 16.17
CA ALA A 33 -1.36 12.60 15.91
C ALA A 33 -2.47 11.72 16.48
N LEU A 34 -2.34 10.39 16.40
CA LEU A 34 -3.30 9.48 17.02
C LEU A 34 -3.23 9.54 18.56
N ASN A 35 -2.04 9.71 19.13
CA ASN A 35 -1.84 9.82 20.57
C ASN A 35 -2.32 11.15 21.16
N SER A 36 -2.53 12.19 20.35
CA SER A 36 -3.13 13.45 20.82
C SER A 36 -4.66 13.38 20.97
N ILE A 37 -5.31 12.31 20.51
CA ILE A 37 -6.76 12.13 20.65
C ILE A 37 -7.09 11.90 22.14
N PRO A 38 -8.02 12.66 22.75
CA PRO A 38 -8.41 12.45 24.14
C PRO A 38 -9.12 11.10 24.34
N THR A 39 -8.55 10.21 25.15
CA THR A 39 -9.09 8.86 25.40
C THR A 39 -9.55 8.61 26.84
N ALA A 40 -9.20 9.50 27.78
CA ALA A 40 -9.45 9.30 29.21
C ALA A 40 -10.95 9.17 29.56
N THR A 41 -11.82 9.83 28.80
CA THR A 41 -13.26 9.89 29.06
C THR A 41 -14.11 9.26 27.95
N SER A 42 -13.49 8.73 26.88
CA SER A 42 -14.19 8.14 25.74
C SER A 42 -13.56 6.81 25.34
N ARG A 43 -14.32 5.73 25.58
CA ARG A 43 -13.95 4.38 25.13
C ARG A 43 -13.81 4.33 23.61
N ASP A 44 -14.71 4.98 22.89
CA ASP A 44 -14.74 4.95 21.42
C ASP A 44 -13.50 5.62 20.83
N ASN A 45 -13.05 6.73 21.43
CA ASN A 45 -11.79 7.37 21.05
C ASN A 45 -10.60 6.43 21.29
N ASN A 46 -10.59 5.69 22.40
CA ASN A 46 -9.52 4.74 22.67
C ASN A 46 -9.51 3.56 21.68
N VAL A 47 -10.69 3.01 21.34
CA VAL A 47 -10.83 1.95 20.34
C VAL A 47 -10.37 2.45 18.97
N GLY A 48 -10.82 3.63 18.55
CA GLY A 48 -10.44 4.22 17.26
C GLY A 48 -8.93 4.46 17.17
N ARG A 49 -8.31 5.01 18.23
CA ARG A 49 -6.86 5.23 18.31
C ARG A 49 -6.08 3.92 18.17
N VAL A 50 -6.40 2.92 18.98
CA VAL A 50 -5.68 1.63 18.98
C VAL A 50 -5.90 0.90 17.66
N GLY A 51 -7.12 0.90 17.12
CA GLY A 51 -7.43 0.33 15.81
C GLY A 51 -6.62 0.97 14.70
N ALA A 52 -6.60 2.31 14.62
CA ALA A 52 -5.82 3.03 13.62
C ALA A 52 -4.31 2.77 13.73
N GLN A 53 -3.77 2.72 14.95
CA GLN A 53 -2.35 2.36 15.17
C GLN A 53 -2.04 0.93 14.72
N GLY A 54 -2.91 -0.02 15.07
CA GLY A 54 -2.78 -1.42 14.68
C GLY A 54 -2.81 -1.59 13.16
N THR A 55 -3.80 -1.00 12.49
CA THR A 55 -3.93 -1.04 11.03
C THR A 55 -2.75 -0.35 10.33
N TRP A 56 -2.29 0.79 10.84
CA TRP A 56 -1.11 1.46 10.31
C TRP A 56 0.10 0.51 10.31
N ASN A 57 0.37 -0.14 11.44
CA ASN A 57 1.51 -1.05 11.56
C ASN A 57 1.35 -2.31 10.71
N TYR A 58 0.14 -2.87 10.65
CA TYR A 58 -0.16 -4.06 9.87
C TYR A 58 0.01 -3.84 8.37
N PHE A 59 -0.15 -2.61 7.88
CA PHE A 59 0.00 -2.29 6.45
C PHE A 59 1.39 -2.63 5.89
N ASN A 60 2.44 -2.63 6.71
CA ASN A 60 3.77 -3.12 6.31
C ASN A 60 3.75 -4.58 5.84
N ALA A 61 2.95 -5.43 6.48
CA ALA A 61 2.79 -6.82 6.06
C ALA A 61 2.08 -6.92 4.70
N SER A 62 1.09 -6.05 4.45
CA SER A 62 0.42 -5.95 3.15
C SER A 62 1.37 -5.50 2.04
N LEU A 63 2.25 -4.52 2.31
CA LEU A 63 3.28 -4.09 1.36
C LEU A 63 4.27 -5.22 1.05
N LEU A 64 4.69 -6.00 2.06
CA LEU A 64 5.57 -7.14 1.85
C LEU A 64 4.88 -8.24 1.01
N ALA A 65 3.61 -8.52 1.27
CA ALA A 65 2.83 -9.48 0.49
C ALA A 65 2.70 -9.04 -0.97
N LEU A 66 2.39 -7.76 -1.22
CA LEU A 66 2.34 -7.20 -2.56
C LEU A 66 3.69 -7.25 -3.28
N ALA A 67 4.79 -6.97 -2.57
CA ALA A 67 6.13 -7.10 -3.13
C ALA A 67 6.42 -8.54 -3.57
N ALA A 68 6.05 -9.54 -2.75
CA ALA A 68 6.22 -10.95 -3.06
C ALA A 68 5.37 -11.38 -4.27
N LEU A 69 4.10 -10.95 -4.33
CA LEU A 69 3.21 -11.21 -5.46
C LEU A 69 3.75 -10.58 -6.75
N ASN A 70 4.15 -9.31 -6.71
CA ASN A 70 4.77 -8.63 -7.85
C ASN A 70 6.04 -9.35 -8.30
N TRP A 71 6.87 -9.83 -7.38
CA TRP A 71 8.07 -10.61 -7.72
C TRP A 71 7.74 -11.98 -8.37
N GLN A 72 6.65 -12.63 -7.94
CA GLN A 72 6.12 -13.82 -8.60
C GLN A 72 5.60 -13.50 -10.00
N TRP A 73 4.76 -12.48 -10.14
CA TRP A 73 4.16 -12.06 -11.41
C TRP A 73 5.18 -11.62 -12.45
N ALA A 74 6.32 -11.09 -12.03
CA ALA A 74 7.45 -10.80 -12.90
C ALA A 74 7.99 -12.05 -13.64
N ARG A 75 7.78 -13.25 -13.09
CA ARG A 75 8.21 -14.54 -13.67
C ARG A 75 7.08 -15.26 -14.41
N THR A 76 5.84 -15.09 -13.96
CA THR A 76 4.66 -15.77 -14.53
C THR A 76 3.91 -14.95 -15.56
N GLY A 77 4.24 -13.67 -15.73
CA GLY A 77 3.59 -12.76 -16.68
C GLY A 77 2.32 -12.08 -16.14
N GLY A 78 2.01 -12.22 -14.85
CA GLY A 78 0.85 -11.62 -14.19
C GLY A 78 0.19 -12.54 -13.17
N PRO A 79 -0.94 -12.12 -12.58
CA PRO A 79 -1.80 -12.97 -11.76
C PRO A 79 -2.17 -14.27 -12.47
N GLN A 80 -2.05 -15.39 -11.76
CA GLN A 80 -2.29 -16.73 -12.31
C GLN A 80 -3.60 -17.34 -11.80
N THR A 81 -4.15 -16.82 -10.70
CA THR A 81 -5.41 -17.30 -10.13
C THR A 81 -6.43 -16.17 -9.97
N THR A 82 -7.68 -16.55 -9.75
CA THR A 82 -8.77 -15.61 -9.43
C THR A 82 -8.46 -14.84 -8.14
N GLU A 83 -7.89 -15.49 -7.13
CA GLU A 83 -7.51 -14.88 -5.86
C GLU A 83 -6.41 -13.81 -6.04
N GLU A 84 -5.40 -14.10 -6.86
CA GLU A 84 -4.35 -13.13 -7.20
C GLU A 84 -4.92 -11.94 -8.00
N THR A 85 -5.88 -12.20 -8.88
CA THR A 85 -6.57 -11.15 -9.65
C THR A 85 -7.43 -10.26 -8.73
N ILE A 86 -8.16 -10.87 -7.80
CA ILE A 86 -8.93 -10.15 -6.77
C ILE A 86 -7.98 -9.34 -5.87
N ALA A 87 -6.84 -9.91 -5.47
CA ALA A 87 -5.86 -9.21 -4.66
C ALA A 87 -5.34 -7.96 -5.38
N LEU A 88 -4.96 -8.07 -6.66
CA LEU A 88 -4.53 -6.93 -7.47
C LEU A 88 -5.64 -5.87 -7.61
N ALA A 89 -6.87 -6.29 -7.89
CA ALA A 89 -8.00 -5.38 -8.04
C ALA A 89 -8.32 -4.65 -6.71
N ALA A 90 -8.38 -5.38 -5.61
CA ALA A 90 -8.69 -4.83 -4.29
C ALA A 90 -7.62 -3.82 -3.84
N THR A 91 -6.34 -4.14 -4.01
CA THR A 91 -5.25 -3.23 -3.62
C THR A 91 -5.18 -2.01 -4.52
N THR A 92 -5.46 -2.15 -5.82
CA THR A 92 -5.54 -1.01 -6.75
C THR A 92 -6.68 -0.06 -6.36
N ILE A 93 -7.89 -0.60 -6.13
CA ILE A 93 -9.07 0.22 -5.78
C ILE A 93 -8.84 0.94 -4.45
N MET A 94 -8.45 0.20 -3.40
CA MET A 94 -8.24 0.79 -2.08
C MET A 94 -7.05 1.74 -2.05
N GLY A 95 -6.01 1.45 -2.82
CA GLY A 95 -4.86 2.34 -3.01
C GLY A 95 -5.26 3.66 -3.66
N PHE A 96 -6.08 3.62 -4.71
CA PHE A 96 -6.60 4.83 -5.35
C PHE A 96 -7.46 5.67 -4.41
N VAL A 97 -8.41 5.03 -3.72
CA VAL A 97 -9.28 5.70 -2.73
C VAL A 97 -8.45 6.38 -1.65
N SER A 98 -7.44 5.69 -1.12
CA SER A 98 -6.54 6.23 -0.09
C SER A 98 -5.68 7.38 -0.61
N SER A 99 -5.24 7.30 -1.87
CA SER A 99 -4.42 8.34 -2.52
C SER A 99 -5.14 9.67 -2.64
N VAL A 100 -6.47 9.66 -2.84
CA VAL A 100 -7.28 10.88 -2.86
C VAL A 100 -7.22 11.63 -1.52
N GLY A 101 -7.23 10.91 -0.39
CA GLY A 101 -7.12 11.52 0.93
C GLY A 101 -5.79 12.24 1.14
N TYR A 102 -4.70 11.58 0.75
CA TYR A 102 -3.35 12.13 0.83
C TYR A 102 -3.12 13.32 -0.11
N ALA A 103 -3.60 13.23 -1.35
CA ALA A 103 -3.49 14.33 -2.31
C ALA A 103 -4.23 15.60 -1.85
N LYS A 104 -5.36 15.46 -1.14
CA LYS A 104 -6.12 16.60 -0.61
C LYS A 104 -5.37 17.38 0.47
N VAL A 105 -4.47 16.74 1.20
CA VAL A 105 -3.65 17.38 2.24
C VAL A 105 -2.23 17.69 1.77
N GLY A 106 -1.95 17.54 0.46
CA GLY A 106 -0.65 17.83 -0.14
C GLY A 106 0.47 16.86 0.26
N GLU A 107 0.13 15.70 0.82
CA GLU A 107 1.11 14.67 1.18
C GLU A 107 1.18 13.65 0.05
N TYR A 108 2.31 13.59 -0.66
CA TYR A 108 2.43 12.78 -1.87
C TYR A 108 3.32 11.55 -1.71
N ALA A 109 4.11 11.45 -0.64
CA ALA A 109 5.01 10.31 -0.46
C ALA A 109 4.26 8.95 -0.44
N PRO A 110 3.09 8.82 0.22
CA PRO A 110 2.33 7.57 0.26
C PRO A 110 1.78 7.11 -1.10
N LEU A 111 1.63 8.01 -2.08
CA LEU A 111 1.12 7.65 -3.41
C LEU A 111 2.05 6.67 -4.13
N THR A 112 3.31 6.56 -3.72
CA THR A 112 4.26 5.60 -4.30
C THR A 112 3.75 4.17 -4.18
N CYS A 113 3.37 3.71 -2.97
CA CYS A 113 2.83 2.36 -2.78
C CYS A 113 1.31 2.28 -2.91
N LEU A 114 0.58 3.39 -2.72
CA LEU A 114 -0.87 3.39 -2.82
C LEU A 114 -1.38 3.56 -4.25
N PHE A 115 -0.61 4.17 -5.14
CA PHE A 115 -1.04 4.46 -6.50
C PHE A 115 -0.05 3.95 -7.54
N VAL A 116 1.21 4.36 -7.45
CA VAL A 116 2.21 4.08 -8.49
C VAL A 116 2.51 2.59 -8.59
N ALA A 117 2.84 1.92 -7.49
CA ALA A 117 3.16 0.49 -7.52
C ALA A 117 1.99 -0.38 -8.01
N PRO A 118 0.74 -0.22 -7.50
CA PRO A 118 -0.41 -0.96 -8.04
C PRO A 118 -0.69 -0.66 -9.51
N LEU A 119 -0.54 0.60 -9.94
CA LEU A 119 -0.74 0.98 -11.34
C LEU A 119 0.30 0.31 -12.27
N LEU A 120 1.55 0.20 -11.83
CA LEU A 120 2.58 -0.53 -12.57
C LEU A 120 2.20 -2.01 -12.72
N SER A 121 1.70 -2.63 -11.66
CA SER A 121 1.22 -4.02 -11.68
C SER A 121 0.04 -4.20 -12.64
N VAL A 122 -0.94 -3.28 -12.63
CA VAL A 122 -2.09 -3.31 -13.55
C VAL A 122 -1.64 -3.16 -15.00
N VAL A 123 -0.79 -2.17 -15.29
CA VAL A 123 -0.27 -1.95 -16.65
C VAL A 123 0.55 -3.17 -17.11
N ALA A 124 1.35 -3.77 -16.23
CA ALA A 124 2.09 -4.98 -16.53
C ALA A 124 1.15 -6.16 -16.90
N THR A 125 0.11 -6.39 -16.10
CA THR A 125 -0.91 -7.41 -16.34
C THR A 125 -1.61 -7.19 -17.69
N LEU A 126 -2.04 -5.95 -17.98
CA LEU A 126 -2.74 -5.63 -19.23
C LEU A 126 -1.85 -5.77 -20.48
N LYS A 127 -0.53 -5.66 -20.34
CA LYS A 127 0.44 -5.88 -21.42
C LYS A 127 0.83 -7.35 -21.61
N GLY A 128 0.57 -8.19 -20.61
CA GLY A 128 0.89 -9.62 -20.64
C GLY A 128 -0.24 -10.50 -21.19
N ILE A 129 -1.44 -9.92 -21.38
CA ILE A 129 -2.57 -10.48 -22.14
C ILE A 129 -2.32 -10.25 -23.62
#